data_AF-I4VJT2-F1
#
_entry.id   AF-I4VJT2-F1
#
_cell.length_a   1.000
_cell.length_b   1.000
_cell.length_c   1.000
_cell.angle_alpha   90.00
_cell.angle_beta   90.00
_cell.angle_gamma   90.00
#
_symmetry.space_group_name_H-M   'P 1'
#
loop_
_entity.id
_entity.type
_entity.pdbx_description
1 polymer ?
#
loop_
_entity_poly.entity_id
_entity_poly.type
_entity_poly.pdbx_seq_one_letter_code
_entity_poly.pdbx_strand_id
1 'polypeptide(L)'
;MNEDSKALYHELITNKIIPEIKKDHDNDLTKEEIDLIGSHLDKEIEDLNQHIDNEKCTKIRKQIRLKRTKIKQYKKQINDYSGRKHKYDVQKSILKDRNSYSKTDHDATFMRMKEDHMKNGQLKPGYNLQIATNSQFVLSYNVYQNPTDTRTMIPFLNLIQETYGHLPEYIVADAGYGSEPNYMAIIDDFNRIPLITYGMFIKDKTKKYKSDIFNTQNWDYDEINDEYICPNNKRLGFKRYAYRHDKYGFKRDFKLYECDDCSECPLRH
;
A
#
# COMPACT_ATOMS: atom_id res chain seq x y z
N MET A 1 2.20 6.93 13.20
CA MET A 1 2.05 7.80 14.39
C MET A 1 3.10 7.35 15.39
N ASN A 2 4.33 7.86 15.31
CA ASN A 2 5.39 7.34 16.17
C ASN A 2 6.41 8.38 16.63
N GLU A 3 6.63 9.46 15.89
CA GLU A 3 7.60 10.46 16.31
C GLU A 3 7.12 11.18 17.57
N ASP A 4 5.87 11.64 17.62
CA ASP A 4 5.35 12.39 18.77
C ASP A 4 5.23 11.55 20.05
N SER A 5 4.79 10.29 19.94
CA SER A 5 4.67 9.39 21.11
C SER A 5 6.03 8.89 21.58
N LYS A 6 6.97 8.62 20.66
CA LYS A 6 8.37 8.32 21.01
C LYS A 6 9.05 9.54 21.63
N ALA A 7 8.84 10.73 21.08
CA ALA A 7 9.37 11.98 21.63
C ALA A 7 8.85 12.24 23.05
N LEU A 8 7.54 12.06 23.29
CA LEU A 8 6.97 12.18 24.62
C LEU A 8 7.56 11.14 25.59
N TYR A 9 7.71 9.89 25.17
CA TYR A 9 8.35 8.85 25.98
C TYR A 9 9.80 9.20 26.32
N HIS A 10 10.58 9.68 25.36
CA HIS A 10 11.95 10.15 25.57
C HIS A 10 12.00 11.35 26.53
N GLU A 11 11.05 12.28 26.44
CA GLU A 11 10.93 13.40 27.37
C GLU A 11 10.61 12.92 28.81
N LEU A 12 9.76 11.90 28.96
CA LEU A 12 9.41 11.31 30.26
C LEU A 12 10.59 10.58 30.91
N ILE A 13 11.39 9.84 30.14
CA ILE A 13 12.64 9.24 30.63
C ILE A 13 13.66 10.32 31.00
N THR A 14 13.86 11.32 30.13
CA THR A 14 14.85 12.38 30.34
C THR A 14 14.56 13.16 31.63
N ASN A 15 13.27 13.37 31.93
CA ASN A 15 12.81 14.01 33.16
C ASN A 15 12.75 13.07 34.38
N LYS A 16 13.16 11.80 34.24
CA LYS A 16 13.14 10.75 35.28
C LYS A 16 11.76 10.50 35.91
N ILE A 17 10.71 10.68 35.12
CA ILE A 17 9.31 10.47 35.55
C ILE A 17 8.93 8.98 35.45
N ILE A 18 9.52 8.26 34.49
CA ILE A 18 9.31 6.81 34.30
C ILE A 18 10.65 6.09 34.13
N PRO A 19 10.76 4.83 34.57
CA PRO A 19 11.91 4.00 34.28
C PRO A 19 11.99 3.66 32.79
N GLU A 20 13.21 3.47 32.29
CA GLU A 20 13.45 3.07 30.91
C GLU A 20 12.96 1.63 30.69
N ILE A 21 11.98 1.47 29.81
CA ILE A 21 11.51 0.16 29.35
C ILE A 21 12.56 -0.37 28.36
N LYS A 22 12.99 -1.62 28.54
CA LYS A 22 13.90 -2.29 27.60
C LYS A 22 13.27 -2.31 26.21
N LYS A 23 13.83 -1.51 25.30
CA LYS A 23 13.42 -1.49 23.89
C LYS A 23 14.10 -2.64 23.15
N ASP A 24 13.32 -3.60 22.69
CA ASP A 24 13.75 -4.48 21.60
C ASP A 24 13.43 -3.77 20.27
N HIS A 25 14.48 -3.22 19.64
CA HIS A 25 14.59 -2.72 18.26
C HIS A 25 13.40 -1.98 17.61
N ASP A 26 13.58 -0.70 17.27
CA ASP A 26 12.82 0.16 16.30
C ASP A 26 11.28 0.17 16.30
N ASN A 27 10.65 -0.65 17.13
CA ASN A 27 9.22 -0.87 17.10
C ASN A 27 8.46 0.26 17.80
N ASP A 28 7.23 0.43 17.34
CA ASP A 28 6.28 1.38 17.88
C ASP A 28 5.84 0.95 19.28
N LEU A 29 5.74 1.89 20.23
CA LEU A 29 5.33 1.62 21.62
C LEU A 29 4.10 0.72 21.64
N THR A 30 4.21 -0.49 22.17
CA THR A 30 3.10 -1.47 22.18
C THR A 30 1.94 -0.98 23.05
N LYS A 31 0.76 -1.58 22.91
CA LYS A 31 -0.39 -1.22 23.75
C LYS A 31 -0.05 -1.41 25.24
N GLU A 32 0.62 -2.51 25.56
CA GLU A 32 1.06 -2.86 26.91
C GLU A 32 2.05 -1.83 27.46
N GLU A 33 2.98 -1.36 26.65
CA GLU A 33 3.92 -0.30 27.05
C GLU A 33 3.22 1.03 27.32
N ILE A 34 2.25 1.42 26.50
CA ILE A 34 1.47 2.64 26.70
C ILE A 34 0.63 2.54 28.00
N ASP A 35 0.01 1.39 28.25
CA ASP A 35 -0.79 1.15 29.45
C ASP A 35 0.09 1.10 30.72
N LEU A 36 1.32 0.56 30.60
CA LEU A 36 2.33 0.58 31.66
C LEU A 36 2.78 2.01 31.99
N ILE A 37 3.11 2.82 30.98
CA ILE A 37 3.43 4.25 31.16
C ILE A 37 2.26 4.97 31.84
N GLY A 38 1.03 4.67 31.39
CA GLY A 38 -0.18 5.19 32.01
C GLY A 38 -0.23 4.88 33.50
N SER A 39 0.03 3.64 33.89
CA SER A 39 -0.01 3.18 35.29
C SER A 39 1.09 3.82 36.14
N HIS A 40 2.29 4.03 35.59
CA HIS A 40 3.37 4.74 36.28
C HIS A 40 3.01 6.21 36.56
N LEU A 41 2.43 6.89 35.57
CA LEU A 41 1.98 8.27 35.74
C LEU A 41 0.86 8.39 36.80
N ASP A 42 -0.02 7.38 36.91
CA ASP A 42 -1.05 7.36 37.96
C ASP A 42 -0.44 7.25 39.35
N LYS A 43 0.54 6.34 39.53
CA LYS A 43 1.28 6.20 40.79
C LYS A 43 2.02 7.49 41.17
N GLU A 44 2.75 8.11 40.23
CA GLU A 44 3.41 9.40 40.47
C GLU A 44 2.43 10.51 40.86
N ILE A 45 1.24 10.56 40.24
CA ILE A 45 0.20 11.53 40.61
C ILE A 45 -0.29 11.28 42.04
N GLU A 46 -0.45 10.02 42.42
CA GLU A 46 -0.90 9.61 43.76
C GLU A 46 0.15 9.95 44.83
N ASP A 47 1.42 9.63 44.60
CA ASP A 47 2.54 9.99 45.48
C ASP A 47 2.63 11.51 45.68
N LEU A 48 2.47 12.29 44.60
CA LEU A 48 2.44 13.75 44.67
C LEU A 48 1.22 14.28 45.41
N ASN A 49 0.07 13.60 45.36
CA ASN A 49 -1.10 13.97 46.17
C ASN A 49 -0.82 13.75 47.66
N GLN A 50 -0.26 12.59 48.03
CA GLN A 50 0.11 12.29 49.42
C GLN A 50 1.15 13.28 49.96
N HIS A 51 2.16 13.63 49.16
CA HIS A 51 3.14 14.66 49.52
C HIS A 51 2.49 16.05 49.70
N ILE A 52 1.51 16.41 48.87
CA ILE A 52 0.78 17.66 49.06
C ILE A 52 -0.01 17.64 50.36
N ASP A 53 -0.60 16.52 50.75
CA ASP A 53 -1.45 16.44 51.95
C ASP A 53 -0.64 16.48 53.25
N ASN A 54 0.55 15.86 53.25
CA ASN A 54 1.44 15.80 54.42
C ASN A 54 2.33 17.05 54.59
N GLU A 55 2.55 17.84 53.54
CA GLU A 55 3.43 19.01 53.57
C GLU A 55 2.72 20.26 54.14
N LYS A 56 3.34 20.90 55.15
CA LYS A 56 2.79 22.10 55.80
C LYS A 56 3.24 23.40 55.12
N CYS A 57 4.40 23.41 54.46
CA CYS A 57 4.94 24.62 53.85
C CYS A 57 4.21 24.99 52.54
N THR A 58 3.60 26.17 52.50
CA THR A 58 2.82 26.67 51.34
C THR A 58 3.66 26.82 50.07
N LYS A 59 4.91 27.29 50.19
CA LYS A 59 5.83 27.44 49.04
C LYS A 59 6.17 26.09 48.39
N ILE A 60 6.42 25.07 49.20
CA ILE A 60 6.74 23.71 48.74
C ILE A 60 5.51 23.07 48.09
N ARG A 61 4.32 23.17 48.72
CA ARG A 61 3.05 22.69 48.11
C ARG A 61 2.78 23.32 46.75
N LYS A 62 3.10 24.61 46.54
CA LYS A 62 2.93 25.28 45.25
C LYS A 62 3.84 24.68 44.16
N GLN A 63 5.09 24.38 44.48
CA GLN A 63 6.02 23.72 43.55
C GLN A 63 5.58 22.29 43.20
N ILE A 64 5.15 21.51 44.21
CA ILE A 64 4.65 20.14 43.99
C ILE A 64 3.38 20.16 43.12
N ARG A 65 2.47 21.11 43.34
CA ARG A 65 1.28 21.29 42.49
C ARG A 65 1.63 21.57 41.02
N LEU A 66 2.66 22.38 40.76
CA LEU A 66 3.13 22.63 39.39
C LEU A 66 3.66 21.35 38.72
N LYS A 67 4.48 20.57 39.43
CA LYS A 67 4.96 19.26 38.94
C LYS A 67 3.79 18.31 38.66
N ARG A 68 2.84 18.18 39.59
CA ARG A 68 1.63 17.35 39.43
C ARG A 68 0.81 17.78 38.21
N THR A 69 0.67 19.08 37.96
CA THR A 69 -0.04 19.57 36.77
C THR A 69 0.65 19.13 35.48
N LYS A 70 2.00 19.19 35.42
CA LYS A 70 2.77 18.71 34.27
C LYS A 70 2.56 17.21 34.04
N ILE A 71 2.62 16.40 35.10
CA ILE A 71 2.40 14.94 35.01
C ILE A 71 0.97 14.60 34.60
N LYS A 72 -0.04 15.33 35.10
CA LYS A 72 -1.43 15.19 34.64
C LYS A 72 -1.60 15.51 33.16
N GLN A 73 -0.85 16.48 32.63
CA GLN A 73 -0.85 16.77 31.19
C GLN A 73 -0.29 15.59 30.39
N TYR A 74 0.85 15.03 30.81
CA TYR A 74 1.42 13.84 30.18
C TYR A 74 0.48 12.64 30.26
N LYS A 75 -0.18 12.41 31.40
CA LYS A 75 -1.17 11.34 31.55
C LYS A 75 -2.35 11.50 30.57
N LYS A 76 -2.84 12.73 30.39
CA LYS A 76 -3.90 13.02 29.41
C LYS A 76 -3.45 12.68 27.98
N GLN A 77 -2.21 13.03 27.62
CA GLN A 77 -1.64 12.72 26.31
C GLN A 77 -1.51 11.20 26.10
N ILE A 78 -0.99 10.47 27.10
CA ILE A 78 -0.85 9.01 27.06
C ILE A 78 -2.21 8.31 26.90
N ASN A 79 -3.24 8.75 27.62
CA ASN A 79 -4.59 8.20 27.47
C ASN A 79 -5.16 8.44 26.06
N ASP A 80 -4.93 9.63 25.49
CA ASP A 80 -5.34 9.94 24.11
C ASP A 80 -4.58 9.09 23.08
N TYR A 81 -3.27 8.87 23.29
CA TYR A 81 -2.48 7.96 22.46
C TYR A 81 -2.99 6.51 22.54
N SER A 82 -3.31 6.01 23.74
CA SER A 82 -3.86 4.66 23.93
C SER A 82 -5.20 4.51 23.19
N GLY A 83 -6.11 5.46 23.36
CA GLY A 83 -7.40 5.46 22.67
C GLY A 83 -7.27 5.51 21.14
N ARG A 84 -6.37 6.35 20.62
CA ARG A 84 -6.07 6.41 19.19
C ARG A 84 -5.46 5.11 18.69
N LYS A 85 -4.46 4.56 19.38
CA LYS A 85 -3.82 3.30 18.99
C LYS A 85 -4.82 2.17 18.90
N HIS A 86 -5.67 2.00 19.92
CA HIS A 86 -6.73 0.99 19.89
C HIS A 86 -7.66 1.16 18.69
N LYS A 87 -8.07 2.39 18.39
CA LYS A 87 -8.87 2.69 17.20
C LYS A 87 -8.15 2.29 15.91
N TYR A 88 -6.87 2.62 15.76
CA TYR A 88 -6.10 2.23 14.58
C TYR A 88 -5.93 0.73 14.44
N ASP A 89 -5.72 0.01 15.54
CA ASP A 89 -5.59 -1.45 15.52
C ASP A 89 -6.89 -2.10 15.00
N VAL A 90 -8.04 -1.64 15.50
CA VAL A 90 -9.37 -2.08 15.03
C VAL A 90 -9.58 -1.71 13.55
N GLN A 91 -9.22 -0.48 13.16
CA GLN A 91 -9.34 -0.05 11.77
C GLN A 91 -8.43 -0.88 10.85
N LYS A 92 -7.21 -1.21 11.28
CA LYS A 92 -6.25 -2.02 10.53
C LYS A 92 -6.70 -3.47 10.41
N SER A 93 -7.32 -4.04 11.46
CA SER A 93 -7.89 -5.38 11.40
C SER A 93 -9.08 -5.47 10.44
N ILE A 94 -9.91 -4.42 10.36
CA ILE A 94 -10.99 -4.33 9.38
C ILE A 94 -10.43 -4.17 7.96
N LEU A 95 -9.42 -3.31 7.80
CA LEU A 95 -8.82 -2.97 6.52
C LEU A 95 -8.14 -4.18 5.87
N LYS A 96 -7.47 -5.05 6.66
CA LYS A 96 -6.69 -6.19 6.16
C LYS A 96 -5.69 -5.71 5.08
N ASP A 97 -5.69 -6.35 3.91
CA ASP A 97 -4.82 -6.01 2.77
C ASP A 97 -5.38 -4.92 1.85
N ARG A 98 -6.55 -4.36 2.20
CA ARG A 98 -7.24 -3.34 1.38
C ARG A 98 -6.67 -1.95 1.67
N ASN A 99 -6.95 -1.00 0.77
CA ASN A 99 -6.56 0.41 0.98
C ASN A 99 -7.70 1.26 1.59
N SER A 100 -8.95 0.78 1.56
CA SER A 100 -10.11 1.51 2.08
C SER A 100 -11.27 0.55 2.38
N TYR A 101 -12.23 1.00 3.21
CA TYR A 101 -13.48 0.30 3.49
C TYR A 101 -14.58 1.31 3.91
N SER A 102 -15.86 0.99 3.72
CA SER A 102 -16.96 1.87 4.17
C SER A 102 -17.15 1.83 5.68
N LYS A 103 -17.52 2.98 6.27
CA LYS A 103 -17.78 3.08 7.71
C LYS A 103 -19.05 2.33 8.13
N THR A 104 -20.02 2.20 7.23
CA THR A 104 -21.31 1.54 7.50
C THR A 104 -21.31 0.08 7.06
N ASP A 105 -20.60 -0.24 5.99
CA ASP A 105 -20.45 -1.58 5.43
C ASP A 105 -18.96 -1.90 5.25
N HIS A 106 -18.38 -2.61 6.20
CA HIS A 106 -16.94 -2.88 6.22
C HIS A 106 -16.47 -3.79 5.07
N ASP A 107 -17.37 -4.43 4.35
CA ASP A 107 -17.01 -5.26 3.19
C ASP A 107 -16.94 -4.46 1.89
N ALA A 108 -17.63 -3.32 1.81
CA ALA A 108 -17.56 -2.42 0.67
C ALA A 108 -16.26 -1.60 0.64
N THR A 109 -15.66 -1.45 -0.54
CA THR A 109 -14.43 -0.65 -0.75
C THR A 109 -14.71 0.63 -1.53
N PHE A 110 -13.95 1.68 -1.25
CA PHE A 110 -14.09 2.93 -1.99
C PHE A 110 -13.48 2.77 -3.39
N MET A 111 -14.33 2.90 -4.40
CA MET A 111 -13.97 2.74 -5.80
C MET A 111 -14.53 3.89 -6.65
N ARG A 112 -13.92 4.10 -7.81
CA ARG A 112 -14.38 5.11 -8.76
C ARG A 112 -15.57 4.54 -9.52
N MET A 113 -16.73 5.20 -9.38
CA MET A 113 -17.94 4.76 -10.08
C MET A 113 -17.95 5.24 -11.52
N LYS A 114 -18.64 4.50 -12.40
CA LYS A 114 -18.91 4.95 -13.77
C LYS A 114 -19.78 6.21 -13.78
N GLU A 115 -20.73 6.29 -12.87
CA GLU A 115 -21.57 7.47 -12.62
C GLU A 115 -20.80 8.52 -11.81
N ASP A 116 -19.93 9.25 -12.51
CA ASP A 116 -19.25 10.44 -12.00
C ASP A 116 -19.93 11.69 -12.58
N HIS A 117 -21.22 11.89 -12.23
CA HIS A 117 -22.02 13.03 -12.71
C HIS A 117 -21.34 14.38 -12.43
N MET A 118 -20.64 14.48 -11.30
CA MET A 118 -19.92 15.68 -10.89
C MET A 118 -18.54 15.82 -11.55
N LYS A 119 -18.07 14.79 -12.28
CA LYS A 119 -16.73 14.68 -12.88
C LYS A 119 -15.59 15.02 -11.91
N ASN A 120 -15.81 14.81 -10.62
CA ASN A 120 -14.86 15.16 -9.57
C ASN A 120 -14.05 13.94 -9.11
N GLY A 121 -14.28 12.77 -9.72
CA GLY A 121 -13.57 11.54 -9.37
C GLY A 121 -13.89 11.02 -7.97
N GLN A 122 -15.03 11.41 -7.40
CA GLN A 122 -15.39 11.01 -6.04
C GLN A 122 -15.53 9.49 -5.94
N LEU A 123 -14.77 8.90 -5.02
CA LEU A 123 -14.89 7.48 -4.70
C LEU A 123 -16.16 7.24 -3.88
N LYS A 124 -16.89 6.19 -4.23
CA LYS A 124 -18.05 5.73 -3.47
C LYS A 124 -17.80 4.30 -2.99
N PRO A 125 -18.34 3.92 -1.81
CA PRO A 125 -18.25 2.54 -1.38
C PRO A 125 -19.05 1.65 -2.33
N GLY A 126 -18.44 0.56 -2.77
CA GLY A 126 -19.07 -0.36 -3.71
C GLY A 126 -18.42 -1.73 -3.68
N TYR A 127 -18.92 -2.57 -4.56
CA TYR A 127 -18.48 -3.94 -4.79
C TYR A 127 -18.17 -4.10 -6.27
N ASN A 128 -17.08 -4.79 -6.58
CA ASN A 128 -16.72 -5.08 -7.95
C ASN A 128 -17.28 -6.45 -8.37
N LEU A 129 -18.44 -6.44 -9.02
CA LEU A 129 -19.11 -7.64 -9.53
C LEU A 129 -18.50 -8.06 -10.87
N GLN A 130 -18.08 -9.33 -10.94
CA GLN A 130 -17.63 -9.96 -12.17
C GLN A 130 -18.58 -11.07 -12.60
N ILE A 131 -18.80 -11.17 -13.90
CA ILE A 131 -19.74 -12.11 -14.50
C ILE A 131 -19.09 -12.74 -15.73
N ALA A 132 -19.04 -14.07 -15.76
CA ALA A 132 -18.67 -14.85 -16.93
C ALA A 132 -19.93 -15.24 -17.69
N THR A 133 -19.92 -15.02 -19.01
CA THR A 133 -21.05 -15.36 -19.87
C THR A 133 -20.58 -16.16 -21.09
N ASN A 134 -21.46 -17.02 -21.61
CA ASN A 134 -21.27 -17.73 -22.87
C ASN A 134 -22.62 -17.94 -23.53
N SER A 135 -22.73 -17.67 -24.83
CA SER A 135 -23.97 -17.86 -25.61
C SER A 135 -25.23 -17.28 -24.94
N GLN A 136 -25.13 -16.05 -24.40
CA GLN A 136 -26.20 -15.35 -23.66
C GLN A 136 -26.55 -15.91 -22.27
N PHE A 137 -25.87 -16.96 -21.80
CA PHE A 137 -26.04 -17.49 -20.46
C PHE A 137 -24.97 -16.97 -19.50
N VAL A 138 -25.37 -16.71 -18.26
CA VAL A 138 -24.43 -16.46 -17.16
C VAL A 138 -23.92 -17.82 -16.68
N LEU A 139 -22.61 -18.01 -16.76
CA LEU A 139 -21.94 -19.24 -16.31
C LEU A 139 -21.43 -19.11 -14.88
N SER A 140 -20.93 -17.94 -14.49
CA SER A 140 -20.40 -17.71 -13.15
C SER A 140 -20.45 -16.23 -12.81
N TYR A 141 -20.49 -15.93 -11.52
CA TYR A 141 -20.34 -14.58 -11.03
C TYR A 141 -19.60 -14.59 -9.69
N ASN A 142 -18.89 -13.51 -9.38
CA ASN A 142 -18.31 -13.33 -8.06
C ASN A 142 -18.13 -11.84 -7.76
N VAL A 143 -18.01 -11.52 -6.48
CA VAL A 143 -17.91 -10.15 -5.98
C VAL A 143 -16.55 -9.94 -5.34
N TYR A 144 -15.86 -8.90 -5.78
CA TYR A 144 -14.52 -8.55 -5.34
C TYR A 144 -14.49 -7.21 -4.63
N GLN A 145 -13.56 -7.10 -3.69
CA GLN A 145 -13.26 -5.86 -2.98
C GLN A 145 -12.22 -5.01 -3.74
N ASN A 146 -11.65 -5.53 -4.83
CA ASN A 146 -10.66 -4.84 -5.65
C ASN A 146 -11.33 -3.76 -6.51
N PRO A 147 -10.92 -2.48 -6.41
CA PRO A 147 -11.51 -1.41 -7.21
C PRO A 147 -11.28 -1.51 -8.72
N THR A 148 -10.30 -2.33 -9.14
CA THR A 148 -9.89 -2.52 -10.53
C THR A 148 -9.99 -3.99 -10.91
N ASP A 149 -10.38 -4.26 -12.15
CA ASP A 149 -10.66 -5.61 -12.66
C ASP A 149 -9.41 -6.47 -12.84
N THR A 150 -8.25 -5.85 -13.03
CA THR A 150 -6.99 -6.57 -13.31
C THR A 150 -6.70 -7.70 -12.33
N ARG A 151 -6.95 -7.51 -11.03
CA ARG A 151 -6.61 -8.50 -9.99
C ARG A 151 -7.73 -9.50 -9.70
N THR A 152 -8.90 -9.34 -10.33
CA THR A 152 -10.03 -10.25 -10.10
C THR A 152 -9.98 -11.47 -11.02
N MET A 153 -9.29 -11.38 -12.18
CA MET A 153 -9.22 -12.44 -13.19
C MET A 153 -8.75 -13.78 -12.63
N ILE A 154 -7.53 -13.86 -12.08
CA ILE A 154 -6.95 -15.14 -11.63
C ILE A 154 -7.82 -15.79 -10.55
N PRO A 155 -8.24 -15.09 -9.47
CA PRO A 155 -9.20 -15.64 -8.52
C PRO A 155 -10.52 -16.08 -9.15
N PHE A 156 -11.01 -15.37 -10.16
CA PHE A 156 -12.26 -15.70 -10.83
C PHE A 156 -12.15 -16.94 -11.71
N LEU A 157 -11.06 -17.09 -12.46
CA LEU A 157 -10.79 -18.29 -13.25
C LEU A 157 -10.57 -19.52 -12.36
N ASN A 158 -9.86 -19.36 -11.24
CA ASN A 158 -9.73 -20.43 -10.24
C ASN A 158 -11.10 -20.89 -9.73
N LEU A 159 -11.97 -19.94 -9.34
CA LEU A 159 -13.34 -20.27 -8.91
C LEU A 159 -14.11 -21.06 -9.98
N ILE A 160 -14.05 -20.64 -11.24
CA ILE A 160 -14.74 -21.32 -12.35
C ILE A 160 -14.16 -22.72 -12.57
N GLN A 161 -12.84 -22.84 -12.56
CA GLN A 161 -12.12 -24.12 -12.71
C GLN A 161 -12.45 -25.09 -11.56
N GLU A 162 -12.51 -24.60 -10.32
CA GLU A 162 -12.92 -25.39 -9.14
C GLU A 162 -14.38 -25.82 -9.22
N THR A 163 -15.27 -24.95 -9.71
CA THR A 163 -16.72 -25.22 -9.76
C THR A 163 -17.08 -26.19 -10.89
N TYR A 164 -16.48 -26.03 -12.07
CA TYR A 164 -16.87 -26.75 -13.29
C TYR A 164 -15.84 -27.79 -13.76
N GLY A 165 -14.67 -27.84 -13.11
CA GLY A 165 -13.57 -28.75 -13.46
C GLY A 165 -12.82 -28.39 -14.75
N HIS A 166 -13.28 -27.39 -15.50
CA HIS A 166 -12.64 -26.95 -16.74
C HIS A 166 -12.97 -25.50 -17.08
N LEU A 167 -12.01 -24.83 -17.73
CA LEU A 167 -12.16 -23.53 -18.36
C LEU A 167 -12.35 -23.67 -19.89
N PRO A 168 -13.14 -22.78 -20.53
CA PRO A 168 -13.20 -22.67 -21.99
C PRO A 168 -11.83 -22.42 -22.61
N GLU A 169 -11.63 -22.84 -23.87
CA GLU A 169 -10.36 -22.67 -24.60
C GLU A 169 -9.93 -21.20 -24.70
N TYR A 170 -10.89 -20.31 -25.02
CA TYR A 170 -10.66 -18.89 -25.17
C TYR A 170 -11.20 -18.13 -23.96
N ILE A 171 -10.35 -17.30 -23.35
CA ILE A 171 -10.73 -16.39 -22.28
C ILE A 171 -10.80 -14.98 -22.85
N VAL A 172 -12.03 -14.48 -23.02
CA VAL A 172 -12.30 -13.14 -23.59
C VAL A 172 -12.62 -12.18 -22.46
N ALA A 173 -11.93 -11.03 -22.43
CA ALA A 173 -12.20 -9.97 -21.46
C ALA A 173 -11.79 -8.59 -21.99
N ASP A 174 -12.23 -7.54 -21.30
CA ASP A 174 -11.89 -6.17 -21.66
C ASP A 174 -10.43 -5.78 -21.34
N ALA A 175 -10.05 -4.58 -21.75
CA ALA A 175 -8.69 -4.08 -21.54
C ALA A 175 -8.30 -3.87 -20.07
N GLY A 176 -9.27 -3.75 -19.16
CA GLY A 176 -9.04 -3.61 -17.72
C GLY A 176 -8.38 -4.86 -17.11
N TYR A 177 -8.55 -6.01 -17.77
CA TYR A 177 -7.91 -7.26 -17.41
C TYR A 177 -6.52 -7.46 -18.02
N GLY A 178 -6.13 -6.65 -18.99
CA GLY A 178 -4.86 -6.79 -19.72
C GLY A 178 -3.66 -6.48 -18.82
N SER A 179 -3.02 -7.52 -18.29
CA SER A 179 -1.80 -7.41 -17.49
C SER A 179 -0.91 -8.64 -17.63
N GLU A 180 0.40 -8.44 -17.53
CA GLU A 180 1.40 -9.51 -17.57
C GLU A 180 1.08 -10.68 -16.63
N PRO A 181 0.73 -10.48 -15.33
CA PRO A 181 0.34 -11.59 -14.46
C PRO A 181 -0.85 -12.39 -14.99
N ASN A 182 -1.86 -11.72 -15.56
CA ASN A 182 -3.03 -12.41 -16.08
C ASN A 182 -2.72 -13.18 -17.37
N TYR A 183 -1.90 -12.61 -18.27
CA TYR A 183 -1.49 -13.30 -19.49
C TYR A 183 -0.68 -14.56 -19.15
N MET A 184 0.31 -14.44 -18.25
CA MET A 184 1.09 -15.59 -17.80
C MET A 184 0.21 -16.65 -17.15
N ALA A 185 -0.68 -16.27 -16.23
CA ALA A 185 -1.56 -17.25 -15.60
C ALA A 185 -2.48 -17.96 -16.61
N ILE A 186 -3.06 -17.22 -17.57
CA ILE A 186 -3.94 -17.81 -18.59
C ILE A 186 -3.17 -18.77 -19.51
N ILE A 187 -1.96 -18.40 -19.94
CA ILE A 187 -1.16 -19.18 -20.89
C ILE A 187 -0.46 -20.34 -20.19
N ASP A 188 0.27 -20.07 -19.12
CA ASP A 188 1.20 -21.01 -18.49
C ASP A 188 0.49 -21.90 -17.46
N ASP A 189 -0.37 -21.32 -16.61
CA ASP A 189 -1.01 -22.07 -15.52
C ASP A 189 -2.28 -22.79 -16.00
N PHE A 190 -3.15 -22.07 -16.73
CA PHE A 190 -4.44 -22.60 -17.19
C PHE A 190 -4.37 -23.27 -18.57
N ASN A 191 -3.28 -23.09 -19.33
CA ASN A 191 -3.14 -23.57 -20.71
C ASN A 191 -4.33 -23.16 -21.59
N ARG A 192 -4.64 -21.86 -21.59
CA ARG A 192 -5.75 -21.23 -22.34
C ARG A 192 -5.26 -20.07 -23.19
N ILE A 193 -6.13 -19.62 -24.10
CA ILE A 193 -5.80 -18.54 -25.03
C ILE A 193 -6.46 -17.24 -24.57
N PRO A 194 -5.69 -16.23 -24.13
CA PRO A 194 -6.25 -14.94 -23.73
C PRO A 194 -6.60 -14.09 -24.97
N LEU A 195 -7.86 -13.72 -25.12
CA LEU A 195 -8.34 -12.73 -26.07
C LEU A 195 -8.66 -11.43 -25.34
N ILE A 196 -7.60 -10.83 -24.78
CA ILE A 196 -7.66 -9.64 -23.92
C ILE A 196 -6.71 -8.59 -24.49
N THR A 197 -7.22 -7.41 -24.80
CA THR A 197 -6.39 -6.28 -25.24
C THR A 197 -5.56 -5.74 -24.09
N TYR A 198 -4.26 -5.53 -24.27
CA TYR A 198 -3.45 -4.92 -23.22
C TYR A 198 -3.68 -3.39 -23.17
N GLY A 199 -3.50 -2.78 -22.00
CA GLY A 199 -3.93 -1.39 -21.75
C GLY A 199 -3.30 -0.32 -22.67
N MET A 200 -2.11 -0.57 -23.22
CA MET A 200 -1.41 0.37 -24.11
C MET A 200 -1.78 0.21 -25.59
N PHE A 201 -2.51 -0.83 -25.97
CA PHE A 201 -2.78 -1.21 -27.37
C PHE A 201 -3.29 -0.08 -28.26
N ILE A 202 -4.22 0.74 -27.75
CA ILE A 202 -4.77 1.88 -28.51
C ILE A 202 -3.73 3.00 -28.62
N LYS A 203 -3.02 3.28 -27.52
CA LYS A 203 -2.02 4.36 -27.46
C LYS A 203 -0.83 4.06 -28.38
N ASP A 204 -0.40 2.82 -28.44
CA ASP A 204 0.73 2.38 -29.27
C ASP A 204 0.47 2.56 -30.77
N LYS A 205 -0.81 2.57 -31.17
CA LYS A 205 -1.21 2.82 -32.56
C LYS A 205 -1.20 4.29 -32.95
N THR A 206 -1.12 5.22 -32.00
CA THR A 206 -1.18 6.65 -32.29
C THR A 206 0.12 7.15 -32.95
N LYS A 207 0.00 8.10 -33.89
CA LYS A 207 1.16 8.69 -34.58
C LYS A 207 2.18 9.26 -33.59
N LYS A 208 1.69 10.00 -32.58
CA LYS A 208 2.53 10.60 -31.53
C LYS A 208 3.38 9.56 -30.81
N TYR A 209 2.81 8.40 -30.46
CA TYR A 209 3.55 7.36 -29.75
C TYR A 209 4.59 6.68 -30.64
N LYS A 210 4.25 6.43 -31.91
CA LYS A 210 5.18 5.82 -32.89
C LYS A 210 6.31 6.76 -33.33
N SER A 211 6.05 8.07 -33.36
CA SER A 211 7.06 9.06 -33.75
C SER A 211 7.90 9.56 -32.57
N ASP A 212 7.60 9.12 -31.35
CA ASP A 212 8.34 9.54 -30.16
C ASP A 212 9.71 8.85 -30.13
N ILE A 213 10.76 9.64 -30.34
CA ILE A 213 12.15 9.16 -30.35
C ILE A 213 12.63 8.73 -28.95
N PHE A 214 12.01 9.20 -27.87
CA PHE A 214 12.41 8.82 -26.51
C PHE A 214 11.70 7.54 -26.02
N ASN A 215 10.75 7.02 -26.79
CA ASN A 215 10.14 5.74 -26.50
C ASN A 215 11.06 4.61 -26.95
N THR A 216 11.62 3.88 -25.98
CA THR A 216 12.57 2.78 -26.22
C THR A 216 11.99 1.64 -27.05
N GLN A 217 10.66 1.48 -27.10
CA GLN A 217 10.01 0.47 -27.94
C GLN A 217 10.10 0.77 -29.45
N ASN A 218 10.40 2.03 -29.82
CA ASN A 218 10.56 2.44 -31.21
C ASN A 218 12.02 2.37 -31.67
N TRP A 219 12.95 1.98 -30.79
CA TRP A 219 14.37 1.90 -31.12
C TRP A 219 14.68 0.63 -31.90
N ASP A 220 15.65 0.70 -32.81
CA ASP A 220 16.10 -0.48 -33.53
C ASP A 220 16.78 -1.44 -32.55
N TYR A 221 16.39 -2.72 -32.62
CA TYR A 221 16.93 -3.79 -31.78
C TYR A 221 17.66 -4.81 -32.66
N ASP A 222 18.93 -5.03 -32.35
CA ASP A 222 19.80 -6.00 -33.01
C ASP A 222 19.73 -7.33 -32.23
N GLU A 223 18.91 -8.26 -32.71
CA GLU A 223 18.68 -9.56 -32.06
C GLU A 223 19.94 -10.42 -31.96
N ILE A 224 20.89 -10.25 -32.90
CA ILE A 224 22.11 -11.08 -32.96
C ILE A 224 23.06 -10.68 -31.82
N ASN A 225 23.20 -9.38 -31.57
CA ASN A 225 24.12 -8.85 -30.58
C ASN A 225 23.44 -8.57 -29.21
N ASP A 226 22.11 -8.70 -29.11
CA ASP A 226 21.29 -8.30 -27.95
C ASP A 226 21.57 -6.83 -27.57
N GLU A 227 21.39 -5.93 -28.54
CA GLU A 227 21.68 -4.50 -28.41
C GLU A 227 20.54 -3.62 -28.92
N TYR A 228 20.31 -2.48 -28.26
CA TYR A 228 19.46 -1.42 -28.79
C TYR A 228 20.29 -0.30 -29.41
N ILE A 229 19.78 0.33 -30.46
CA ILE A 229 20.37 1.53 -31.07
C ILE A 229 19.53 2.74 -30.66
N CYS A 230 20.12 3.66 -29.88
CA CYS A 230 19.40 4.86 -29.45
C CYS A 230 19.27 5.91 -30.57
N PRO A 231 18.44 6.96 -30.39
CA PRO A 231 18.25 8.00 -31.40
C PRO A 231 19.51 8.83 -31.72
N ASN A 232 20.53 8.75 -30.86
CA ASN A 232 21.85 9.34 -31.11
C ASN A 232 22.84 8.34 -31.73
N ASN A 233 22.34 7.25 -32.34
CA ASN A 233 23.11 6.18 -32.98
C ASN A 233 24.16 5.50 -32.09
N LYS A 234 23.99 5.54 -30.76
CA LYS A 234 24.84 4.76 -29.84
C LYS A 234 24.21 3.39 -29.60
N ARG A 235 25.06 2.37 -29.52
CA ARG A 235 24.68 1.00 -29.15
C ARG A 235 24.59 0.87 -27.64
N LEU A 236 23.52 0.24 -27.18
CA LEU A 236 23.27 -0.09 -25.78
C LEU A 236 23.28 -1.61 -25.66
N GLY A 237 24.40 -2.14 -25.17
CA GLY A 237 24.56 -3.57 -24.96
C GLY A 237 23.80 -4.06 -23.74
N PHE A 238 23.39 -5.33 -23.77
CA PHE A 238 22.87 -6.01 -22.59
C PHE A 238 23.91 -5.99 -21.45
N LYS A 239 23.50 -5.51 -20.27
CA LYS A 239 24.35 -5.42 -19.09
C LYS A 239 24.06 -6.51 -18.06
N ARG A 240 22.78 -6.66 -17.69
CA ARG A 240 22.34 -7.64 -16.68
C ARG A 240 20.83 -7.78 -16.64
N TYR A 241 20.38 -8.88 -16.03
CA TYR A 241 19.01 -9.02 -15.57
C TYR A 241 18.77 -8.19 -14.29
N ALA A 242 17.57 -7.64 -14.18
CA ALA A 242 17.07 -7.00 -12.98
C ALA A 242 15.70 -7.55 -12.64
N TYR A 243 15.46 -7.74 -11.35
CA TYR A 243 14.22 -8.30 -10.84
C TYR A 243 13.54 -7.27 -9.96
N ARG A 244 12.23 -7.08 -10.13
CA ARG A 244 11.44 -6.26 -9.22
C ARG A 244 10.19 -7.00 -8.83
N HIS A 245 9.88 -6.97 -7.55
CA HIS A 245 8.59 -7.41 -7.05
C HIS A 245 7.65 -6.20 -7.01
N ASP A 246 6.43 -6.38 -7.47
CA ASP A 246 5.39 -5.39 -7.24
C ASP A 246 4.89 -5.43 -5.79
N LYS A 247 4.02 -4.48 -5.42
CA LYS A 247 3.41 -4.41 -4.08
C LYS A 247 2.71 -5.72 -3.69
N TYR A 248 2.31 -6.53 -4.66
CA TYR A 248 1.52 -7.75 -4.48
C TYR A 248 2.37 -9.02 -4.61
N GLY A 249 3.69 -8.90 -4.70
CA GLY A 249 4.62 -10.02 -4.73
C GLY A 249 4.86 -10.62 -6.11
N PHE A 250 4.31 -10.06 -7.19
CA PHE A 250 4.57 -10.54 -8.54
C PHE A 250 5.98 -10.13 -8.99
N LYS A 251 6.81 -11.11 -9.35
CA LYS A 251 8.17 -10.91 -9.82
C LYS A 251 8.15 -10.57 -11.32
N ARG A 252 8.73 -9.43 -11.65
CA ARG A 252 8.95 -8.99 -13.03
C ARG A 252 10.42 -9.05 -13.38
N ASP A 253 10.69 -9.58 -14.55
CA ASP A 253 12.02 -9.79 -15.08
C ASP A 253 12.32 -8.74 -16.14
N PHE A 254 13.39 -7.99 -15.94
CA PHE A 254 13.82 -6.94 -16.85
C PHE A 254 15.23 -7.23 -17.36
N LYS A 255 15.46 -6.98 -18.64
CA LYS A 255 16.81 -6.84 -19.20
C LYS A 255 17.22 -5.36 -19.12
N LEU A 256 18.39 -5.09 -18.53
CA LEU A 256 18.98 -3.75 -18.49
C LEU A 256 20.00 -3.61 -19.61
N TYR A 257 19.83 -2.55 -20.41
CA TYR A 257 20.72 -2.16 -21.49
C TYR A 257 21.37 -0.83 -21.14
N GLU A 258 22.66 -0.69 -21.41
CA GLU A 258 23.44 0.50 -21.06
C GLU A 258 24.42 0.85 -22.17
N CYS A 259 24.70 2.14 -22.33
CA CYS A 259 25.75 2.63 -23.21
C CYS A 259 26.99 2.96 -22.37
N ASP A 260 28.18 2.62 -22.88
CA ASP A 260 29.44 2.84 -22.15
C ASP A 260 29.71 4.31 -21.83
N ASP A 261 29.33 5.24 -22.72
CA ASP A 261 29.48 6.67 -22.49
C ASP A 261 28.37 7.49 -23.16
N CYS A 262 27.73 8.36 -22.38
CA CYS A 262 26.67 9.26 -22.84
C CYS A 262 26.89 10.71 -22.33
N SER A 263 28.14 11.04 -21.95
CA SER A 263 28.47 12.29 -21.28
C SER A 263 28.16 13.54 -22.12
N GLU A 264 28.46 13.49 -23.42
CA GLU A 264 28.29 14.58 -24.39
C GLU A 264 27.02 14.44 -25.27
N CYS A 265 26.01 13.71 -24.80
CA CYS A 265 24.83 13.44 -25.64
C CYS A 265 24.01 14.72 -25.90
N PRO A 266 23.75 15.09 -27.17
CA PRO A 266 22.99 16.30 -27.52
C PRO A 266 21.50 16.19 -27.17
N LEU A 267 21.01 14.98 -26.87
CA LEU A 267 19.63 14.69 -26.45
C LEU A 267 19.47 14.62 -24.93
N ARG A 268 20.55 14.91 -24.17
CA ARG A 268 20.53 14.97 -22.71
C ARG A 268 20.08 16.36 -22.28
N HIS A 269 18.81 16.48 -21.86
CA HIS A 269 18.28 17.68 -21.22
C HIS A 269 18.47 17.64 -19.70
#